data_AF-A0A5A9Z522-F1
#
_entry.id   AF-A0A5A9Z522-F1
#
_cell.length_a   1.000
_cell.length_b   1.000
_cell.length_c   1.000
_cell.angle_alpha   90.00
_cell.angle_beta   90.00
_cell.angle_gamma   90.00
#
_symmetry.space_group_name_H-M   'P 1'
#
loop_
_entity.id
_entity.type
_entity.pdbx_description
1 polymer ?
#
loop_
_entity_poly.entity_id
_entity_poly.type
_entity_poly.pdbx_seq_one_letter_code
_entity_poly.pdbx_strand_id
1 'polypeptide(L)'
;MDSTTIWIVIAGLGIGSFGLRFLFLGVIGNRPLPPWILRHLRYTAVAVIPALVAPMVLWPAATGGQFDAPRMAAAFVTLGVGLATKNVLAAIILGALTLYGGLYIAG
;
A
#
# COMPACT_ATOMS: atom_id res chain seq x y z
N MET A 1 26.10 2.06 20.28
CA MET A 1 26.21 3.20 19.35
C MET A 1 26.59 4.41 20.17
N ASP A 2 27.67 5.11 19.82
CA ASP A 2 28.08 6.34 20.49
C ASP A 2 26.98 7.41 20.41
N SER A 3 26.80 8.16 21.50
CA SER A 3 25.79 9.24 21.59
C SER A 3 25.95 10.26 20.47
N THR A 4 27.20 10.60 20.13
CA THR A 4 27.54 11.51 19.02
C THR A 4 27.05 10.99 17.67
N THR A 5 27.18 9.68 17.40
CA THR A 5 26.70 9.07 16.16
C THR A 5 25.18 9.16 16.04
N ILE A 6 24.44 8.95 17.14
CA ILE A 6 22.98 9.09 17.15
C ILE A 6 22.57 10.51 16.80
N TRP A 7 23.20 11.52 17.41
CA TRP A 7 22.91 12.93 17.12
C TRP A 7 23.23 13.33 15.69
N ILE A 8 24.35 12.86 15.13
CA ILE A 8 24.71 13.09 13.73
C ILE A 8 23.66 12.48 12.79
N VAL A 9 23.22 11.24 13.05
CA VAL A 9 22.19 10.58 12.24
C VAL A 9 20.86 11.31 12.35
N ILE A 10 20.43 11.71 13.55
CA ILE A 10 19.17 12.46 13.75
C ILE A 10 19.23 13.80 13.00
N ALA A 11 20.31 14.57 13.17
CA ALA A 11 20.48 15.85 12.50
C ALA A 11 20.54 15.69 10.98
N GLY A 12 21.30 14.70 10.48
CA GLY A 12 21.40 14.39 9.06
C GLY A 12 20.08 13.95 8.45
N LEU A 13 19.34 13.05 9.13
CA LEU A 13 18.02 12.59 8.68
C LEU A 13 16.98 13.71 8.71
N GLY A 14 17.03 14.57 9.73
CA GLY A 14 16.18 15.75 9.87
C GLY A 14 16.43 16.75 8.74
N ILE A 15 17.69 17.15 8.51
CA ILE A 15 18.07 18.06 7.43
C ILE A 15 17.74 17.45 6.06
N GLY A 16 18.03 16.15 5.85
CA GLY A 16 17.72 15.46 4.60
C GLY A 16 16.22 15.42 4.30
N SER A 17 15.40 15.04 5.29
CA SER A 17 13.93 15.01 5.14
C SER A 17 13.35 16.39 4.89
N PHE A 18 13.81 17.39 5.65
CA PHE A 18 13.39 18.78 5.46
C PHE A 18 13.81 19.31 4.10
N GLY A 19 15.05 19.08 3.69
CA GLY A 19 15.59 19.52 2.40
C GLY A 19 14.84 18.91 1.21
N LEU A 20 14.56 17.60 1.24
CA LEU A 20 13.73 16.94 0.22
C LEU A 20 12.33 17.56 0.17
N ARG A 21 11.68 17.74 1.32
CA ARG A 21 10.33 18.33 1.40
C ARG A 21 10.31 19.77 0.90
N PHE A 22 11.33 20.56 1.28
CA PHE A 22 11.50 21.94 0.85
C PHE A 22 11.76 22.05 -0.65
N LEU A 23 12.48 21.10 -1.25
CA LEU A 23 12.68 21.07 -2.70
C LEU A 23 11.34 20.91 -3.45
N PHE A 24 10.45 20.03 -2.97
CA PHE A 24 9.13 19.84 -3.56
C PHE A 24 8.19 21.03 -3.33
N LEU A 25 8.10 21.56 -2.10
CA LEU A 25 7.19 22.68 -1.81
C LEU A 25 7.72 24.05 -2.23
N GLY A 26 9.00 24.32 -1.96
CA GLY A 26 9.62 25.63 -2.17
C GLY A 26 10.00 25.91 -3.62
N VAL A 27 10.61 24.94 -4.32
CA VAL A 27 11.10 25.14 -5.70
C VAL A 27 10.02 24.79 -6.74
N ILE A 28 9.28 23.71 -6.51
CA ILE A 28 8.28 23.20 -7.45
C ILE A 28 6.86 23.72 -7.15
N GLY A 29 6.52 23.96 -5.88
CA GLY A 29 5.17 24.37 -5.46
C GLY A 29 4.71 25.74 -5.96
N ASN A 30 5.63 26.67 -6.26
CA ASN A 30 5.29 28.00 -6.78
C ASN A 30 5.25 28.09 -8.32
N ARG A 31 5.42 26.96 -9.02
CA ARG A 31 5.33 26.89 -10.49
C ARG A 31 4.01 26.24 -10.88
N PRO A 32 3.28 26.78 -11.88
CA PRO A 32 2.12 26.08 -12.43
C PRO A 32 2.59 24.73 -12.99
N LEU A 33 2.22 23.65 -12.30
CA LEU A 33 2.63 22.30 -12.68
C LEU A 33 1.99 21.95 -14.03
N PRO A 34 2.76 21.53 -15.04
CA PRO A 34 2.20 21.14 -16.32
C PRO A 34 1.21 19.97 -16.16
N PRO A 35 0.13 19.93 -16.95
CA PRO A 35 -0.97 18.97 -16.78
C PRO A 35 -0.54 17.51 -16.90
N TRP A 36 0.57 17.22 -17.58
CA TRP A 36 1.17 15.88 -17.64
C TRP A 36 1.66 15.40 -16.24
N ILE A 37 2.27 16.27 -15.42
CA ILE A 37 2.75 15.92 -14.07
C ILE A 37 1.56 15.65 -13.15
N LEU A 38 0.54 16.52 -13.19
CA LEU A 38 -0.69 16.34 -12.41
C LEU A 38 -1.41 15.04 -12.75
N ARG A 39 -1.40 14.64 -14.03
CA ARG A 39 -1.97 13.36 -14.46
C ARG A 39 -1.22 12.17 -13.84
N HIS A 40 0.11 12.19 -13.81
CA HIS A 40 0.91 11.12 -13.18
C HIS A 40 0.75 11.09 -11.65
N LEU A 41 0.74 12.25 -10.99
CA LEU A 41 0.47 12.34 -9.54
C LEU A 41 -0.91 11.79 -9.17
N ARG A 42 -1.91 11.94 -10.03
CA ARG A 42 -3.25 11.41 -9.78
C ARG A 42 -3.31 9.88 -9.92
N TYR A 43 -2.39 9.29 -10.69
CA TYR A 43 -2.32 7.84 -10.87
C TYR A 43 -1.47 7.13 -9.81
N THR A 44 -0.52 7.82 -9.14
CA THR A 44 0.29 7.18 -8.09
C THR A 44 -0.56 6.71 -6.91
N ALA A 45 -1.48 7.54 -6.40
CA ALA A 45 -2.35 7.14 -5.28
C ALA A 45 -3.17 5.88 -5.60
N VAL A 46 -3.71 5.79 -6.83
CA VAL A 46 -4.49 4.63 -7.29
C VAL A 46 -3.60 3.41 -7.51
N ALA A 47 -2.35 3.57 -7.95
CA ALA A 47 -1.41 2.47 -8.17
C ALA A 47 -0.78 1.93 -6.88
N VAL A 48 -0.61 2.77 -5.86
CA VAL A 48 0.04 2.41 -4.59
C VAL A 48 -0.82 1.42 -3.78
N ILE A 49 -2.14 1.61 -3.73
CA ILE A 49 -3.02 0.72 -2.94
C ILE A 49 -2.91 -0.74 -3.43
N PRO A 50 -3.07 -1.06 -4.73
CA PRO A 50 -2.86 -2.40 -5.25
C PRO A 50 -1.43 -2.91 -5.05
N ALA A 51 -0.42 -2.05 -5.20
CA ALA A 51 0.98 -2.45 -5.04
C ALA A 51 1.31 -2.90 -3.60
N LEU A 52 0.64 -2.34 -2.60
CA LEU A 52 0.77 -2.76 -1.20
C LEU A 52 0.00 -4.06 -0.91
N VAL A 53 -1.16 -4.23 -1.53
CA VAL A 53 -2.07 -5.37 -1.25
C VAL A 53 -1.66 -6.64 -2.02
N ALA A 54 -1.25 -6.52 -3.28
CA ALA A 54 -0.88 -7.64 -4.15
C ALA A 54 0.17 -8.60 -3.54
N PRO A 55 1.31 -8.14 -2.99
CA PRO A 55 2.28 -9.04 -2.39
C PRO A 55 1.72 -9.74 -1.13
N MET A 56 0.92 -9.05 -0.31
CA MET A 56 0.32 -9.66 0.89
C MET A 56 -0.67 -10.80 0.58
N VAL A 57 -1.28 -10.75 -0.61
CA VAL A 57 -2.22 -11.75 -1.10
C VAL A 57 -1.51 -12.91 -1.80
N LEU A 58 -0.59 -12.61 -2.73
CA LEU A 58 0.09 -13.61 -3.58
C LEU A 58 1.20 -14.36 -2.85
N TRP A 59 1.97 -13.67 -2.01
CA TRP A 59 3.01 -14.25 -1.17
C TRP A 59 2.87 -13.71 0.25
N PRO A 60 1.95 -14.28 1.04
CA PRO A 60 1.77 -13.80 2.39
C PRO A 60 3.04 -14.10 3.19
N ALA A 61 3.71 -13.05 3.67
CA ALA A 61 4.87 -13.16 4.56
C ALA A 61 4.53 -13.92 5.86
N ALA A 62 3.23 -14.01 6.20
CA ALA A 62 2.71 -14.75 7.34
C ALA A 62 2.75 -16.29 7.18
N THR A 63 2.81 -16.83 5.96
CA THR A 63 2.75 -18.29 5.69
C THR A 63 4.08 -18.88 5.25
N GLY A 64 5.20 -18.16 5.40
CA GLY A 64 6.54 -18.69 5.11
C GLY A 64 6.76 -19.12 3.65
N GLY A 65 5.95 -18.64 2.71
CA GLY A 65 6.08 -18.95 1.29
C GLY A 65 5.26 -20.17 0.80
N GLN A 66 4.36 -20.74 1.60
CA GLN A 66 3.40 -21.74 1.11
C GLN A 66 2.14 -21.11 0.52
N PHE A 67 1.72 -21.64 -0.64
CA PHE A 67 0.49 -21.27 -1.34
C PHE A 67 -0.72 -21.61 -0.48
N ASP A 68 -1.41 -20.58 0.00
CA ASP A 68 -2.59 -20.72 0.85
C ASP A 68 -3.84 -20.49 -0.02
N ALA A 69 -4.42 -21.58 -0.55
CA ALA A 69 -5.60 -21.56 -1.42
C ALA A 69 -6.78 -20.70 -0.88
N PRO A 70 -7.04 -20.66 0.45
CA PRO A 70 -8.08 -19.80 1.03
C PRO A 70 -7.81 -18.30 0.86
N ARG A 71 -6.55 -17.84 0.93
CA ARG A 71 -6.21 -16.40 0.77
C ARG A 71 -6.36 -15.93 -0.67
N MET A 72 -5.97 -16.77 -1.63
CA MET A 72 -6.21 -16.46 -3.04
C MET A 72 -7.70 -16.39 -3.35
N ALA A 73 -8.49 -17.37 -2.87
CA ALA A 73 -9.94 -17.36 -3.03
C ALA A 73 -10.57 -16.09 -2.42
N ALA A 74 -10.18 -15.72 -1.21
CA ALA A 74 -10.66 -14.51 -0.55
C ALA A 74 -10.30 -13.24 -1.33
N ALA A 75 -9.10 -13.16 -1.89
CA ALA A 75 -8.69 -12.01 -2.70
C ALA A 75 -9.46 -11.92 -4.04
N PHE A 76 -9.68 -13.04 -4.72
CA PHE A 76 -10.50 -13.07 -5.93
C PHE A 76 -11.95 -12.67 -5.65
N VAL A 77 -12.53 -13.14 -4.54
CA VAL A 77 -13.89 -12.73 -4.14
C VAL A 77 -13.93 -11.26 -3.75
N THR A 78 -12.93 -10.76 -3.00
CA THR A 78 -12.86 -9.34 -2.62
C THR A 78 -12.75 -8.44 -3.86
N LEU A 79 -11.89 -8.79 -4.82
CA LEU A 79 -11.75 -8.05 -6.08
C LEU A 79 -13.00 -8.16 -6.95
N GLY A 80 -13.56 -9.36 -7.11
CA GLY A 80 -14.76 -9.60 -7.92
C GLY A 80 -15.98 -8.85 -7.40
N VAL A 81 -16.24 -8.92 -6.10
CA VAL A 81 -17.34 -8.20 -5.43
C VAL A 81 -17.08 -6.69 -5.45
N GLY A 82 -15.84 -6.26 -5.18
CA GLY A 82 -15.48 -4.85 -5.22
C GLY A 82 -15.69 -4.21 -6.59
N LEU A 83 -15.36 -4.93 -7.66
CA LEU A 83 -15.55 -4.48 -9.04
C LEU A 83 -17.01 -4.51 -9.49
N ALA A 84 -17.76 -5.57 -9.14
CA ALA A 84 -19.15 -5.74 -9.55
C ALA A 84 -20.10 -4.81 -8.78
N THR A 85 -19.98 -4.75 -7.46
CA THR A 85 -20.93 -4.05 -6.59
C THR A 85 -20.55 -2.58 -6.40
N LYS A 86 -19.31 -2.18 -6.76
CA LYS A 86 -18.71 -0.86 -6.48
C LYS A 86 -18.85 -0.43 -5.00
N ASN A 87 -19.06 -1.39 -4.10
CA ASN A 87 -19.33 -1.19 -2.69
C ASN A 87 -18.21 -1.83 -1.86
N VAL A 88 -17.38 -0.97 -1.27
CA VAL A 88 -16.19 -1.37 -0.51
C VAL A 88 -16.57 -2.20 0.73
N LEU A 89 -17.66 -1.87 1.42
CA LEU A 89 -18.13 -2.60 2.60
C LEU A 89 -18.52 -4.03 2.24
N ALA A 90 -19.24 -4.22 1.13
CA ALA A 90 -19.63 -5.55 0.67
C ALA A 90 -18.40 -6.40 0.29
N ALA A 91 -17.39 -5.79 -0.35
CA ALA A 91 -16.14 -6.47 -0.69
C ALA A 91 -15.37 -6.92 0.56
N ILE A 92 -15.28 -6.06 1.59
CA ILE A 92 -14.61 -6.40 2.85
C ILE A 92 -15.33 -7.54 3.57
N ILE A 93 -16.65 -7.46 3.71
CA ILE A 93 -17.44 -8.46 4.44
C ILE A 93 -17.39 -9.80 3.72
N LEU A 94 -17.61 -9.83 2.41
CA LEU A 94 -17.60 -11.07 1.62
C LEU A 94 -16.19 -11.66 1.53
N GLY A 95 -15.16 -10.83 1.38
CA GLY A 95 -13.75 -11.24 1.46
C GLY A 95 -13.39 -11.89 2.79
N ALA A 96 -13.78 -11.24 3.90
CA ALA A 96 -13.59 -11.78 5.25
C ALA A 96 -14.34 -13.10 5.45
N LEU A 97 -15.60 -13.18 5.02
CA LEU A 97 -16.40 -14.41 5.09
C LEU A 97 -15.76 -15.54 4.29
N THR A 98 -15.22 -15.27 3.10
CA THR A 98 -14.52 -16.29 2.32
C THR A 98 -13.19 -16.71 2.92
N LEU A 99 -12.47 -15.80 3.57
CA LEU A 99 -11.23 -16.14 4.27
C LEU A 99 -11.53 -17.01 5.49
N TYR A 100 -12.48 -16.61 6.33
CA TYR A 100 -12.89 -17.37 7.53
C TYR A 100 -13.56 -18.69 7.16
N GLY A 101 -14.41 -18.73 6.14
CA GLY A 101 -15.02 -19.97 5.65
C GLY A 101 -14.00 -20.92 5.03
N GLY A 102 -13.04 -20.40 4.26
CA GLY A 102 -11.95 -21.20 3.70
C GLY A 102 -11.00 -21.75 4.78
N LEU A 103 -10.67 -20.94 5.79
CA LEU A 103 -9.90 -21.39 6.97
C LEU A 103 -10.66 -22.43 7.80
N TYR A 104 -11.99 -22.32 7.90
CA TYR A 104 -12.82 -23.28 8.64
C TYR A 104 -12.95 -24.63 7.92
N ILE A 105 -12.88 -24.66 6.59
CA ILE A 105 -12.97 -25.89 5.79
C ILE A 105 -11.59 -26.54 5.60
N ALA A 106 -10.51 -25.77 5.62
CA ALA A 106 -9.14 -26.25 5.43
C ALA A 106 -8.38 -26.56 6.74
N GLY A 107 -8.92 -26.15 7.89
CA GLY A 107 -8.44 -26.55 9.23
C GLY A 107 -9.10 -27.84 9.70
#